data_AF-A0A1A2GWF4-F1
#
_entry.id   AF-A0A1A2GWF4-F1
#
_cell.length_a   1.000
_cell.length_b   1.000
_cell.length_c   1.000
_cell.angle_alpha   90.00
_cell.angle_beta   90.00
_cell.angle_gamma   90.00
#
_symmetry.space_group_name_H-M   'P 1'
#
loop_
_entity.id
_entity.type
_entity.pdbx_description
1 polymer ?
#
loop_
_entity_poly.entity_id
_entity_poly.type
_entity_poly.pdbx_seq_one_letter_code
_entity_poly.pdbx_strand_id
1 'polypeptide(L)'
;MRCQVASDDGDGREPTVVCQTAGFPQAPVEPVPYPGWAGDPRVLHQDQAIISASGRFDWRNANLGLPPPGQPDVMLVNGRTYDFQGWTVVVTTEGTSFTNDVTGHGMFVGMDCGVAPF
;
A
#
# COMPACT_ATOMS: atom_id res chain seq x y z
N MET A 1 -4.62 1.89 -8.09
CA MET A 1 -3.91 1.37 -6.90
C MET A 1 -4.50 0.02 -6.56
N ARG A 2 -3.68 -0.94 -6.10
CA ARG A 2 -4.11 -2.22 -5.55
C ARG A 2 -3.48 -2.38 -4.17
N CYS A 3 -4.23 -2.90 -3.21
CA CYS A 3 -3.68 -3.20 -1.89
C CYS A 3 -4.02 -4.63 -1.49
N GLN A 4 -3.07 -5.29 -0.84
CA GLN A 4 -3.27 -6.59 -0.19
C GLN A 4 -3.25 -6.37 1.32
N VAL A 5 -4.31 -6.84 1.98
CA VAL A 5 -4.49 -6.71 3.44
C VAL A 5 -4.14 -8.03 4.11
N ALA A 6 -3.46 -7.95 5.25
CA ALA A 6 -2.86 -9.09 5.93
C ALA A 6 -1.99 -9.93 4.99
N SER A 7 -1.22 -9.24 4.16
CA SER A 7 -0.27 -9.83 3.22
C SER A 7 0.84 -10.55 3.99
N ASP A 8 1.21 -11.73 3.50
CA ASP A 8 2.44 -12.44 3.83
C ASP A 8 3.66 -11.86 3.08
N ASP A 9 3.45 -10.97 2.10
CA ASP A 9 4.51 -10.27 1.34
C ASP A 9 5.29 -9.22 2.17
N GLY A 10 5.24 -9.28 3.50
CA GLY A 10 6.11 -8.56 4.43
C GLY A 10 7.39 -9.32 4.75
N ASP A 11 7.96 -9.10 5.94
CA ASP A 11 9.08 -9.92 6.45
C ASP A 11 8.59 -11.23 7.11
N GLY A 12 7.30 -11.55 6.98
CA GLY A 12 6.65 -12.73 7.54
C GLY A 12 6.53 -12.74 9.06
N ARG A 13 6.88 -11.65 9.76
CA ARG A 13 6.86 -11.60 11.23
C ARG A 13 5.53 -11.17 11.81
N GLU A 14 4.73 -10.45 11.02
CA GLU A 14 3.45 -9.89 11.44
C GLU A 14 2.56 -9.59 10.23
N PRO A 15 1.23 -9.48 10.42
CA PRO A 15 0.32 -9.09 9.34
C PRO A 15 0.67 -7.70 8.80
N THR A 16 0.68 -7.57 7.48
CA THR A 16 0.98 -6.28 6.81
C THR A 16 -0.13 -5.87 5.86
N VAL A 17 -0.20 -4.57 5.57
CA VAL A 17 -0.90 -4.05 4.39
C VAL A 17 0.15 -3.56 3.40
N VAL A 18 0.06 -4.07 2.17
CA VAL A 18 0.92 -3.66 1.06
C VAL A 18 0.07 -2.98 0.01
N CYS A 19 0.31 -1.71 -0.27
CA CYS A 19 -0.35 -0.98 -1.36
C CYS A 19 0.62 -0.71 -2.49
N GLN A 20 0.19 -0.94 -3.73
CA GLN A 20 0.98 -0.73 -4.94
C GLN A 20 0.33 0.27 -5.90
N THR A 21 1.17 1.13 -6.46
CA THR A 21 0.83 2.09 -7.54
C THR A 21 1.87 2.01 -8.66
N ALA A 22 1.90 2.97 -9.58
CA ALA A 22 3.01 3.09 -10.53
C ALA A 22 4.29 3.65 -9.87
N GLY A 23 4.19 4.13 -8.63
CA GLY A 23 5.26 4.79 -7.88
C GLY A 23 4.69 5.83 -6.93
N PHE A 24 5.13 5.79 -5.67
CA PHE A 24 4.69 6.74 -4.65
C PHE A 24 5.58 7.99 -4.67
N PRO A 25 5.04 9.21 -4.83
CA PRO A 25 5.86 10.43 -4.97
C PRO A 25 6.83 10.70 -3.81
N GLN A 26 6.53 10.17 -2.62
CA GLN A 26 7.31 10.34 -1.41
C GLN A 26 8.37 9.24 -1.23
N ALA A 27 8.26 8.13 -1.95
CA ALA A 27 9.14 7.00 -1.78
C ALA A 27 10.54 7.29 -2.36
N PRO A 28 11.59 6.60 -1.91
CA PRO A 28 12.89 6.68 -2.53
C PRO A 28 12.85 6.32 -4.02
N VAL A 29 13.78 6.86 -4.79
CA VAL A 29 13.95 6.52 -6.20
C VAL A 29 14.98 5.40 -6.34
N GLU A 30 14.63 4.30 -7.01
CA GLU A 30 15.55 3.20 -7.27
C GLU A 30 15.20 2.41 -8.55
N PRO A 31 16.13 2.29 -9.52
CA PRO A 31 17.45 2.92 -9.56
C PRO A 31 17.37 4.42 -9.88
N VAL A 32 18.38 5.20 -9.43
CA VAL A 32 18.52 6.61 -9.83
C VAL A 32 18.67 6.70 -11.37
N PRO A 33 17.92 7.58 -12.06
CA PRO A 33 17.99 7.68 -13.51
C PRO A 33 19.39 8.06 -14.00
N TYR A 34 19.77 7.54 -15.16
CA TYR A 34 20.93 8.06 -15.87
C TYR A 34 20.65 9.48 -16.40
N PRO A 35 21.68 10.33 -16.58
CA PRO A 35 21.49 11.68 -17.14
C PRO A 35 20.80 11.65 -18.51
N GLY A 36 19.72 12.42 -18.66
CA GLY A 36 18.94 12.51 -19.91
C GLY A 36 17.74 11.56 -20.01
N TRP A 37 17.38 10.86 -18.94
CA TRP A 37 16.16 10.06 -18.90
C TRP A 37 14.89 10.93 -19.04
N ALA A 38 13.94 10.46 -19.86
CA ALA A 38 12.73 11.20 -20.25
C ALA A 38 11.42 10.43 -19.95
N GLY A 39 11.46 9.40 -19.11
CA GLY A 39 10.28 8.62 -18.72
C GLY A 39 9.40 9.34 -17.69
N ASP A 40 8.30 8.70 -17.28
CA ASP A 40 7.42 9.22 -16.21
C ASP A 40 8.13 9.13 -14.86
N PRO A 41 8.47 10.27 -14.20
CA PRO A 41 9.20 10.29 -12.93
C PRO A 41 8.62 9.40 -11.84
N ARG A 42 7.31 9.11 -11.88
CA ARG A 42 6.66 8.21 -10.93
C ARG A 42 7.25 6.80 -10.97
N VAL A 43 7.59 6.29 -12.15
CA VAL A 43 8.14 4.93 -12.34
C VAL A 43 9.51 4.74 -11.67
N LEU A 44 10.15 5.84 -11.27
CA LEU A 44 11.43 5.82 -10.58
C LEU A 44 11.27 5.60 -9.08
N HIS A 45 10.16 6.08 -8.52
CA HIS A 45 9.88 5.91 -7.10
C HIS A 45 9.50 4.46 -6.82
N GLN A 46 9.90 3.96 -5.66
CA GLN A 46 9.45 2.65 -5.19
C GLN A 46 7.91 2.60 -5.19
N ASP A 47 7.38 1.47 -5.62
CA ASP A 47 6.01 1.33 -6.06
C ASP A 47 5.10 0.63 -5.03
N GLN A 48 5.68 0.14 -3.92
CA GLN A 48 4.95 -0.45 -2.80
C GLN A 48 5.17 0.31 -1.48
N ALA A 49 4.05 0.61 -0.81
CA ALA A 49 4.00 1.09 0.57
C ALA A 49 3.58 -0.06 1.48
N ILE A 50 4.34 -0.32 2.54
CA ILE A 50 4.15 -1.46 3.44
C ILE A 50 3.98 -0.93 4.86
N ILE A 51 2.86 -1.24 5.50
CA ILE A 51 2.66 -1.01 6.93
C ILE A 51 2.39 -2.32 7.63
N SER A 52 3.03 -2.53 8.78
CA SER A 52 2.81 -3.69 9.62
C SER A 52 1.84 -3.41 10.76
N ALA A 53 1.32 -4.47 11.38
CA ALA A 53 0.48 -4.34 12.58
C ALA A 53 1.19 -3.60 13.73
N SER A 54 2.51 -3.71 13.86
CA SER A 54 3.29 -2.94 14.85
C SER A 54 3.54 -1.47 14.47
N GLY A 55 3.12 -1.03 13.28
CA GLY A 55 3.34 0.34 12.79
C GLY A 55 4.69 0.57 12.12
N ARG A 56 5.52 -0.48 11.94
CA ARG A 56 6.72 -0.37 11.09
C ARG A 56 6.29 -0.15 9.64
N PHE A 57 6.81 0.91 9.04
CA PHE A 57 6.52 1.34 7.67
C PHE A 57 7.76 1.25 6.80
N ASP A 58 7.62 0.69 5.60
CA ASP A 58 8.69 0.46 4.65
C ASP A 58 8.24 0.71 3.21
N TRP A 59 9.20 1.00 2.34
CA TRP A 59 9.02 1.11 0.90
C TRP A 59 9.72 -0.05 0.19
N ARG A 60 9.16 -0.51 -0.94
CA ARG A 60 9.77 -1.56 -1.76
C ARG A 60 9.48 -1.35 -3.24
N ASN A 61 10.40 -1.79 -4.10
CA ASN A 61 10.16 -1.96 -5.53
C ASN A 61 9.84 -3.44 -5.80
N ALA A 62 8.57 -3.77 -6.04
CA ALA A 62 8.11 -5.14 -6.27
C ALA A 62 6.70 -5.18 -6.88
N ASN A 63 6.20 -6.38 -7.21
CA ASN A 63 4.88 -6.54 -7.83
C ASN A 63 4.01 -7.52 -7.04
N LEU A 64 2.84 -7.05 -6.58
CA LEU A 64 1.79 -7.84 -5.91
C LEU A 64 1.18 -8.91 -6.81
N GLY A 65 1.29 -8.75 -8.13
CA GLY A 65 0.73 -9.69 -9.10
C GLY A 65 -0.80 -9.80 -9.03
N LEU A 66 -1.30 -10.98 -9.41
CA LEU A 66 -2.71 -11.33 -9.34
C LEU A 66 -3.00 -12.15 -8.08
N PRO A 67 -4.18 -12.00 -7.46
CA PRO A 67 -4.53 -12.80 -6.30
C PRO A 67 -4.58 -14.29 -6.66
N PRO A 68 -4.11 -15.17 -5.76
CA PRO A 68 -4.24 -16.61 -5.94
C PRO A 68 -5.70 -17.05 -6.12
N PRO A 69 -5.95 -18.16 -6.85
CA PRO A 69 -7.30 -18.70 -7.00
C PRO A 69 -7.99 -18.90 -5.65
N GLY A 70 -9.22 -18.39 -5.52
CA GLY A 70 -10.02 -18.50 -4.31
C GLY A 70 -9.77 -17.41 -3.26
N GLN A 71 -8.83 -16.49 -3.47
CA GLN A 71 -8.70 -15.30 -2.64
C GLN A 71 -9.57 -14.14 -3.17
N PRO A 72 -10.14 -13.31 -2.28
CA PRO A 72 -10.97 -12.19 -2.69
C PRO A 72 -10.15 -11.10 -3.38
N ASP A 73 -10.59 -10.68 -4.58
CA ASP A 73 -10.12 -9.49 -5.29
C ASP A 73 -11.30 -8.54 -5.42
N VAL A 74 -11.34 -7.51 -4.57
CA VAL A 74 -12.51 -6.63 -4.45
C VAL A 74 -12.14 -5.21 -4.81
N MET A 75 -13.00 -4.60 -5.64
CA MET A 75 -12.93 -3.15 -5.87
C MET A 75 -13.65 -2.45 -4.72
N LEU A 76 -12.91 -1.63 -3.99
CA LEU A 76 -13.43 -0.87 -2.86
C LEU A 76 -14.35 0.26 -3.35
N VAL A 77 -15.40 0.56 -2.57
CA VAL A 77 -16.42 1.56 -2.88
C VAL A 77 -16.38 2.67 -1.84
N ASN A 78 -16.35 3.93 -2.31
CA ASN A 78 -16.37 5.10 -1.43
C ASN A 78 -17.57 5.09 -0.47
N GLY A 79 -17.32 5.46 0.79
CA GLY A 79 -18.33 5.48 1.84
C GLY A 79 -18.64 4.12 2.45
N ARG A 80 -17.91 3.06 2.07
CA ARG A 80 -17.99 1.75 2.73
C ARG A 80 -16.77 1.50 3.61
N THR A 81 -17.04 0.85 4.74
CA THR A 81 -16.04 0.25 5.61
C THR A 81 -15.98 -1.24 5.33
N TYR A 82 -14.78 -1.80 5.35
CA TYR A 82 -14.53 -3.23 5.18
C TYR A 82 -13.64 -3.73 6.30
N ASP A 83 -13.90 -4.95 6.76
CA ASP A 83 -13.10 -5.61 7.79
C ASP A 83 -12.43 -6.84 7.18
N PHE A 84 -11.10 -6.87 7.19
CA PHE A 84 -10.31 -7.95 6.62
C PHE A 84 -9.20 -8.36 7.57
N GLN A 85 -9.29 -9.58 8.12
CA GLN A 85 -8.22 -10.22 8.89
C GLN A 85 -7.61 -9.34 10.01
N GLY A 86 -8.46 -8.63 10.76
CA GLY A 86 -8.04 -7.75 11.85
C GLY A 86 -7.58 -6.35 11.39
N TRP A 87 -7.95 -5.96 10.18
CA TRP A 87 -7.79 -4.60 9.67
C TRP A 87 -9.14 -4.01 9.26
N THR A 88 -9.43 -2.83 9.78
CA THR A 88 -10.49 -1.95 9.30
C THR A 88 -9.98 -1.15 8.10
N VAL A 89 -10.72 -1.18 6.99
CA VAL A 89 -10.46 -0.41 5.77
C VAL A 89 -11.59 0.59 5.54
N VAL A 90 -11.28 1.88 5.57
CA VAL A 90 -12.24 2.97 5.37
C VAL A 90 -11.92 3.70 4.07
N VAL A 91 -12.88 3.73 3.16
CA VAL A 91 -12.70 4.33 1.82
C VAL A 91 -13.49 5.62 1.75
N THR A 92 -12.82 6.73 1.48
CA THR A 92 -13.41 8.06 1.36
C THR A 92 -13.09 8.68 0.00
N THR A 93 -13.60 9.89 -0.25
CA THR A 93 -13.27 10.66 -1.44
C THR A 93 -11.83 11.16 -1.45
N GLU A 94 -11.19 11.22 -0.29
CA GLU A 94 -9.82 11.72 -0.10
C GLU A 94 -8.79 10.59 -0.24
N GLY A 95 -9.17 9.35 0.08
CA GLY A 95 -8.27 8.21 0.02
C GLY A 95 -8.82 6.98 0.76
N THR A 96 -7.92 6.07 1.12
CA THR A 96 -8.25 4.84 1.87
C THR A 96 -7.38 4.73 3.11
N SER A 97 -8.00 4.55 4.27
CA SER A 97 -7.32 4.25 5.52
C SER A 97 -7.34 2.76 5.78
N PHE A 98 -6.22 2.23 6.25
CA PHE A 98 -6.08 0.86 6.75
C PHE A 98 -5.63 0.95 8.19
N THR A 99 -6.38 0.37 9.12
CA THR A 99 -6.10 0.43 10.55
C THR A 99 -6.12 -0.98 11.12
N ASN A 100 -5.08 -1.38 11.82
CA ASN A 100 -5.06 -2.64 12.54
C ASN A 100 -5.95 -2.53 13.77
N ASP A 101 -6.89 -3.47 13.93
CA ASP A 101 -7.92 -3.38 14.96
C ASP A 101 -7.38 -3.58 16.39
N VAL A 102 -6.21 -4.24 16.51
CA VAL A 102 -5.59 -4.55 17.81
C VAL A 102 -4.67 -3.44 18.26
N THR A 103 -3.82 -2.92 17.36
CA THR A 103 -2.79 -1.95 17.72
C THR A 103 -3.18 -0.51 17.43
N GLY A 104 -4.15 -0.30 16.55
CA GLY A 104 -4.54 1.03 16.04
C GLY A 104 -3.55 1.61 15.02
N HIS A 105 -2.45 0.91 14.71
CA HIS A 105 -1.48 1.35 13.71
C HIS A 105 -1.99 1.13 12.29
N GLY A 106 -1.52 1.95 11.37
CA GLY A 106 -2.06 1.93 10.03
C GLY A 106 -1.40 2.86 9.05
N MET A 107 -2.02 2.99 7.89
CA MET A 107 -1.67 4.01 6.92
C MET A 107 -2.89 4.54 6.19
N PHE A 108 -2.83 5.81 5.82
CA PHE A 108 -3.72 6.42 4.87
C PHE A 108 -3.03 6.53 3.52
N VAL A 109 -3.72 6.17 2.44
CA VAL A 109 -3.27 6.35 1.07
C VAL A 109 -4.24 7.28 0.34
N GLY A 110 -3.74 8.46 -0.04
CA GLY A 110 -4.51 9.49 -0.73
C GLY A 110 -4.76 9.18 -2.20
N MET A 111 -5.78 9.84 -2.77
CA MET A 111 -6.08 9.77 -4.21
C MET A 111 -4.94 10.29 -5.10
N ASP A 112 -4.09 11.16 -4.56
CA ASP A 112 -2.88 11.67 -5.20
C ASP A 112 -1.67 10.72 -5.09
N CYS A 113 -1.88 9.53 -4.53
CA CYS A 113 -0.85 8.56 -4.16
C CYS A 113 0.11 9.06 -3.06
N GLY A 114 -0.28 10.05 -2.24
CA GLY A 114 0.42 10.33 -0.99
C GLY A 114 0.15 9.25 0.05
N VAL A 115 1.13 8.93 0.91
CA VAL A 115 0.97 7.95 1.99
C VAL A 115 1.30 8.61 3.34
N ALA A 116 0.51 8.28 4.37
CA ALA A 116 0.74 8.72 5.73
C ALA A 116 0.55 7.54 6.71
N PRO A 117 1.63 6.94 7.23
CA PRO A 117 1.54 5.96 8.31
C PRO A 117 1.18 6.64 9.65
N PHE A 118 0.49 5.91 10.53
CA PHE A 118 0.08 6.37 11.87
C PHE A 118 0.08 5.25 12.92
#